data_AF-A0A840G7W6-F1
#
_entry.id   AF-A0A840G7W6-F1
#
_cell.length_a   1.000
_cell.length_b   1.000
_cell.length_c   1.000
_cell.angle_alpha   90.00
_cell.angle_beta   90.00
_cell.angle_gamma   90.00
#
_symmetry.space_group_name_H-M   'P 1'
#
loop_
_entity.id
_entity.type
_entity.pdbx_description
1 polymer ?
#
loop_
_entity_poly.entity_id
_entity_poly.type
_entity_poly.pdbx_seq_one_letter_code
_entity_poly.pdbx_strand_id
1 'polypeptide(L)'
;MTLTPAEIQKNIHSLAPFDRERIEHLHDIERQAIARFSGQLDELEAAIGMLHMGDHLGWKPLVLVHNKRTIRKYEEVLGINIREFFPEEGPSAHRSLGYKIAKKLGNFWKAVSGEVKDDELKAQRRELA
;
A
#
# COMPACT_ATOMS: atom_id res chain seq x y z
N MET A 1 -19.74 -6.73 -3.11
CA MET A 1 -20.49 -5.82 -3.99
C MET A 1 -19.69 -5.63 -5.26
N THR A 2 -20.33 -5.79 -6.42
CA THR A 2 -19.72 -5.53 -7.73
C THR A 2 -19.79 -4.04 -8.04
N LEU A 3 -18.68 -3.45 -8.48
CA LEU A 3 -18.64 -2.05 -8.89
C LEU A 3 -19.44 -1.84 -10.18
N THR A 4 -20.11 -0.70 -10.27
CA THR A 4 -20.72 -0.21 -11.50
C THR A 4 -19.64 0.25 -12.50
N PRO A 5 -19.94 0.28 -13.81
CA PRO A 5 -19.01 0.81 -14.81
C PRO A 5 -18.56 2.26 -14.52
N ALA A 6 -19.44 3.10 -13.99
CA ALA A 6 -19.12 4.47 -13.62
C ALA A 6 -18.10 4.55 -12.47
N GLU A 7 -18.23 3.69 -11.45
CA GLU A 7 -17.27 3.60 -10.36
C GLU A 7 -15.92 3.07 -10.83
N ILE A 8 -15.90 2.10 -11.76
CA ILE A 8 -14.67 1.61 -12.39
C ILE A 8 -13.98 2.76 -13.15
N GLN A 9 -14.71 3.51 -13.96
CA GLN A 9 -14.17 4.66 -14.69
C GLN A 9 -13.57 5.71 -13.74
N LYS A 10 -14.29 6.03 -12.65
CA LYS A 10 -13.77 6.93 -11.61
C LYS A 10 -12.47 6.41 -10.99
N ASN A 11 -12.39 5.11 -10.71
CA ASN A 11 -11.18 4.49 -10.16
C ASN A 11 -10.01 4.53 -11.14
N ILE A 12 -10.25 4.33 -12.44
CA ILE A 12 -9.22 4.44 -13.49
C ILE A 12 -8.63 5.85 -13.50
N HIS A 13 -9.47 6.89 -13.41
CA HIS A 13 -8.99 8.28 -13.32
C HIS A 13 -8.21 8.60 -12.04
N SER A 14 -8.30 7.74 -11.02
CA SER A 14 -7.61 7.88 -9.73
C SER A 14 -6.44 6.91 -9.58
N LEU A 15 -6.01 6.25 -10.67
CA LEU A 15 -4.75 5.51 -10.67
C LEU A 15 -3.58 6.50 -10.60
N ALA A 16 -2.46 6.02 -10.06
CA ALA A 16 -1.25 6.83 -10.06
C ALA A 16 -0.83 7.08 -11.51
N PRO A 17 -0.56 8.34 -11.89
CA PRO A 17 -0.04 8.63 -13.21
C PRO A 17 1.39 8.10 -13.30
N PHE A 18 1.68 7.31 -14.32
CA PHE A 18 3.03 6.86 -14.62
C PHE A 18 3.50 7.48 -15.93
N ASP A 19 4.63 8.15 -15.86
CA ASP A 19 5.41 8.45 -17.06
C ASP A 19 6.28 7.24 -17.42
N ARG A 20 6.93 7.34 -18.58
CA ARG A 20 7.77 6.26 -19.09
C ARG A 20 8.94 5.92 -18.17
N GLU A 21 9.56 6.93 -17.57
CA GLU A 21 10.70 6.75 -16.68
C GLU A 21 10.30 5.97 -15.42
N ARG A 22 9.16 6.30 -14.81
CA ARG A 22 8.65 5.57 -13.65
C ARG A 22 8.32 4.13 -13.99
N ILE A 23 7.71 3.86 -15.15
CA ILE A 23 7.41 2.49 -15.60
C ILE A 23 8.69 1.68 -15.76
N GLU A 24 9.69 2.24 -16.45
CA GLU A 24 10.97 1.58 -16.68
C GLU A 24 11.68 1.30 -15.34
N HIS A 25 11.68 2.26 -14.41
CA HIS A 25 12.28 2.10 -13.09
C HIS A 25 11.59 1.01 -12.25
N LEU A 26 10.25 0.99 -12.20
CA LEU A 26 9.50 -0.06 -11.49
C LEU A 26 9.79 -1.44 -12.08
N HIS A 27 9.82 -1.54 -13.41
CA HIS A 27 10.11 -2.78 -14.12
C HIS A 27 11.54 -3.26 -13.87
N ASP A 28 12.53 -2.35 -13.83
CA ASP A 28 13.91 -2.70 -13.51
C ASP A 28 14.04 -3.26 -12.10
N ILE A 29 13.37 -2.63 -11.11
CA ILE A 29 13.33 -3.15 -9.73
C ILE A 29 12.72 -4.55 -9.69
N GLU A 30 11.58 -4.75 -10.34
CA GLU A 30 10.91 -6.05 -10.41
C GLU A 30 11.84 -7.13 -10.99
N ARG A 31 12.49 -6.83 -12.12
CA ARG A 31 13.41 -7.77 -12.77
C ARG A 31 14.62 -8.10 -11.90
N GLN A 32 15.19 -7.11 -11.23
CA GLN A 32 16.31 -7.34 -10.32
C GLN A 32 15.89 -8.15 -9.10
N ALA A 33 14.71 -7.89 -8.53
CA ALA A 33 14.15 -8.66 -7.43
C ALA A 33 13.97 -10.13 -7.86
N ILE A 34 13.30 -10.40 -8.98
CA ILE A 34 13.11 -11.76 -9.51
C ILE A 34 14.44 -12.46 -9.75
N ALA A 35 15.40 -11.80 -10.40
CA ALA A 35 16.67 -12.42 -10.77
C ALA A 35 17.57 -12.76 -9.57
N ARG A 36 17.47 -12.00 -8.47
CA ARG A 36 18.34 -12.14 -7.30
C ARG A 36 17.69 -12.88 -6.15
N PHE A 37 16.37 -13.05 -6.16
CA PHE A 37 15.64 -13.61 -5.05
C PHE A 37 15.96 -15.10 -4.84
N SER A 38 16.19 -15.45 -3.58
CA SER A 38 16.33 -16.82 -3.11
C SER A 38 15.59 -16.94 -1.78
N GLY A 39 14.51 -17.71 -1.75
CA GLY A 39 13.65 -17.81 -0.58
C GLY A 39 12.29 -18.40 -0.92
N GLN A 40 11.27 -18.10 -0.11
CA GLN A 40 9.91 -18.55 -0.35
C GLN A 40 9.23 -17.64 -1.39
N LEU A 41 8.69 -18.23 -2.46
CA LEU A 41 8.14 -17.46 -3.58
C LEU A 41 6.93 -16.58 -3.20
N ASP A 42 6.18 -16.96 -2.17
CA ASP A 42 5.09 -16.13 -1.63
C ASP A 42 5.58 -14.79 -1.08
N GLU A 43 6.79 -14.75 -0.51
CA GLU A 43 7.42 -13.50 -0.08
C GLU A 43 7.80 -12.62 -1.29
N LEU A 44 8.30 -13.20 -2.38
CA LEU A 44 8.60 -12.47 -3.61
C LEU A 44 7.33 -11.94 -4.28
N GLU A 45 6.31 -12.77 -4.44
CA GLU A 45 5.01 -12.36 -5.00
C GLU A 45 4.40 -11.20 -4.23
N ALA A 46 4.41 -11.28 -2.89
CA ALA A 46 3.89 -10.21 -2.04
C ALA A 46 4.74 -8.93 -2.10
N ALA A 47 6.06 -9.04 -2.19
CA ALA A 47 6.94 -7.88 -2.36
C ALA A 47 6.70 -7.18 -3.70
N ILE A 48 6.61 -7.92 -4.80
CA ILE A 48 6.25 -7.37 -6.12
C ILE A 48 4.85 -6.75 -6.07
N GLY A 49 3.88 -7.40 -5.43
CA GLY A 49 2.55 -6.81 -5.19
C GLY A 49 2.62 -5.47 -4.46
N MET A 50 3.48 -5.35 -3.44
CA MET A 50 3.71 -4.08 -2.74
C MET A 50 4.32 -3.01 -3.67
N LEU A 51 5.26 -3.39 -4.55
CA LEU A 51 5.87 -2.50 -5.53
C LEU A 51 4.81 -1.86 -6.44
N HIS A 52 3.92 -2.68 -7.01
CA HIS A 52 2.86 -2.23 -7.92
C HIS A 52 1.76 -1.40 -7.22
N MET A 53 1.53 -1.64 -5.93
CA MET A 53 0.49 -0.93 -5.18
C MET A 53 0.99 0.38 -4.55
N GLY A 54 2.31 0.54 -4.41
CA GLY A 54 2.92 1.63 -3.63
C GLY A 54 2.63 3.02 -4.15
N ASP A 55 2.70 3.27 -5.46
CA ASP A 55 2.38 4.59 -6.02
C ASP A 55 0.87 4.90 -5.98
N HIS A 56 0.04 3.85 -6.08
CA HIS A 56 -1.41 3.99 -6.03
C HIS A 56 -1.90 4.35 -4.63
N LEU A 57 -1.34 3.70 -3.60
CA LEU A 57 -1.79 3.86 -2.22
C LEU A 57 -0.93 4.85 -1.42
N GLY A 58 0.36 4.93 -1.70
CA GLY A 58 1.36 5.56 -0.84
C GLY A 58 1.82 4.64 0.29
N TRP A 59 2.94 4.97 0.93
CA TRP A 59 3.52 4.13 1.96
C TRP A 59 2.71 4.11 3.26
N LYS A 60 1.91 5.14 3.56
CA LYS A 60 1.11 5.18 4.81
C LYS A 60 0.05 4.07 4.85
N PRO A 61 -0.76 3.83 3.81
CA PRO A 61 -1.60 2.64 3.76
C PRO A 61 -0.82 1.33 3.80
N LEU A 62 0.33 1.23 3.12
CA LEU A 62 1.11 -0.02 3.10
C LEU A 62 1.55 -0.46 4.51
N VAL A 63 2.01 0.47 5.36
CA VAL A 63 2.41 0.17 6.74
C VAL A 63 1.24 -0.11 7.69
N LEU A 64 -0.01 0.11 7.25
CA LEU A 64 -1.20 -0.37 7.96
C LEU A 64 -1.61 -1.78 7.53
N VAL A 65 -1.31 -2.15 6.28
CA VAL A 65 -1.63 -3.48 5.73
C VAL A 65 -0.62 -4.52 6.23
N HIS A 66 0.66 -4.17 6.23
CA HIS A 66 1.75 -5.06 6.64
C HIS A 66 2.44 -4.56 7.91
N ASN A 67 2.81 -5.50 8.78
CA ASN A 67 3.60 -5.16 9.96
C ASN A 67 5.04 -4.74 9.58
N LYS A 68 5.74 -4.10 10.52
CA LYS A 68 7.12 -3.60 10.32
C LYS A 68 8.13 -4.67 9.90
N ARG A 69 7.98 -5.92 10.36
CA ARG A 69 8.89 -7.02 9.98
C ARG A 69 8.68 -7.41 8.52
N THR A 70 7.43 -7.52 8.09
CA THR A 70 7.06 -7.83 6.71
C THR A 70 7.50 -6.73 5.75
N ILE A 71 7.26 -5.46 6.09
CA ILE A 71 7.72 -4.33 5.26
C ILE A 71 9.24 -4.40 5.03
N ARG A 72 10.03 -4.62 6.08
CA ARG A 72 11.50 -4.71 5.96
C ARG A 72 11.94 -5.84 5.03
N LYS A 73 11.30 -7.02 5.14
CA LYS A 73 11.57 -8.14 4.23
C LYS A 73 11.29 -7.74 2.78
N TYR A 74 10.16 -7.09 2.52
CA TYR A 74 9.83 -6.68 1.15
C TYR A 74 10.75 -5.57 0.63
N GLU A 75 11.16 -4.62 1.48
CA GLU A 75 12.20 -3.64 1.17
C GLU A 75 13.53 -4.30 0.80
N GLU A 76 13.95 -5.33 1.54
CA GLU A 76 15.16 -6.11 1.24
C GLU A 76 15.05 -6.86 -0.08
N VAL A 77 13.91 -7.50 -0.38
CA VAL A 77 13.66 -8.19 -1.65
C VAL A 77 13.70 -7.22 -2.83
N LEU A 78 13.09 -6.04 -2.68
CA LEU A 78 12.99 -5.04 -3.75
C LEU A 78 14.23 -4.13 -3.85
N GLY A 79 15.06 -4.07 -2.81
CA GLY A 79 16.19 -3.14 -2.73
C GLY A 79 15.76 -1.66 -2.67
N ILE A 80 14.64 -1.36 -2.01
CA ILE A 80 14.10 0.00 -1.87
C ILE A 80 13.84 0.36 -0.39
N ASN A 81 13.64 1.65 -0.12
CA ASN A 81 13.02 2.13 1.12
C ASN A 81 11.65 2.71 0.77
N ILE A 82 10.56 2.14 1.28
CA ILE A 82 9.21 2.53 0.84
C ILE A 82 8.86 3.98 1.19
N ARG A 83 9.46 4.55 2.25
CA ARG A 83 9.17 5.92 2.69
C ARG A 83 9.85 6.97 1.82
N GLU A 84 10.95 6.58 1.18
CA GLU A 84 11.70 7.40 0.24
C GLU A 84 11.23 7.17 -1.20
N PHE A 85 10.79 5.94 -1.50
CA PHE A 85 10.46 5.49 -2.86
C PHE A 85 9.01 5.78 -3.28
N PHE A 86 8.07 5.80 -2.33
CA PHE A 86 6.66 6.07 -2.58
C PHE A 86 6.19 7.36 -1.90
N PRO A 87 5.13 8.02 -2.42
CA PRO A 87 4.52 9.15 -1.72
C PRO A 87 3.89 8.72 -0.38
N GLU A 88 3.66 9.67 0.53
CA GLU A 88 2.95 9.37 1.78
C GLU A 88 1.53 8.86 1.54
N GLU A 89 0.79 9.54 0.65
CA GLU A 89 -0.55 9.18 0.18
C GLU A 89 -0.56 9.18 -1.35
N GLY A 90 -0.96 8.05 -1.93
CA GLY A 90 -1.20 7.95 -3.36
C GLY A 90 -2.64 8.35 -3.73
N PRO A 91 -2.96 8.54 -5.03
CA PRO A 91 -4.29 8.98 -5.48
C PRO A 91 -5.43 8.02 -5.07
N SER A 92 -5.11 6.74 -4.90
CA SER A 92 -6.03 5.68 -4.48
C SER A 92 -5.95 5.36 -2.97
N ALA A 93 -5.22 6.14 -2.15
CA ALA A 93 -5.11 5.93 -0.70
C ALA A 93 -6.49 5.85 -0.01
N HIS A 94 -7.43 6.66 -0.50
CA HIS A 94 -8.81 6.69 -0.03
C HIS A 94 -9.57 5.37 -0.22
N ARG A 95 -9.03 4.36 -0.91
CA ARG A 95 -9.66 3.04 -1.04
C ARG A 95 -9.34 2.13 0.14
N SER A 96 -8.31 2.45 0.94
CA SER A 96 -7.98 1.73 2.17
C SER A 96 -8.88 2.19 3.33
N LEU A 97 -9.81 1.33 3.74
CA LEU A 97 -10.69 1.60 4.88
C LEU A 97 -9.88 1.81 6.18
N GLY A 98 -8.85 1.00 6.40
CA GLY A 98 -7.94 1.16 7.54
C GLY A 98 -7.27 2.53 7.55
N TYR A 99 -6.83 3.01 6.38
CA TYR A 99 -6.22 4.33 6.27
C TYR A 99 -7.22 5.47 6.54
N LYS A 100 -8.45 5.38 6.02
CA LYS A 100 -9.51 6.37 6.33
C LYS A 100 -9.73 6.50 7.84
N ILE A 101 -9.85 5.36 8.53
CA ILE A 101 -10.07 5.32 9.97
C ILE A 101 -8.87 5.92 10.71
N ALA A 102 -7.65 5.50 10.37
CA ALA A 102 -6.43 6.01 10.98
C ALA A 102 -6.26 7.53 10.80
N LYS A 103 -6.61 8.06 9.61
CA LYS A 103 -6.59 9.49 9.32
C LYS A 103 -7.63 10.26 10.14
N LYS A 104 -8.84 9.71 10.28
CA LYS A 104 -9.93 10.32 11.06
C LYS A 104 -9.66 10.36 12.57
N LEU A 105 -9.02 9.31 13.12
CA LEU A 105 -8.66 9.24 14.53
C LEU A 105 -7.47 10.14 14.93
N GLY A 106 -6.76 10.73 13.95
CA GLY A 106 -5.59 11.59 14.18
C GLY A 106 -4.36 10.89 14.77
N ASN A 107 -4.43 9.57 14.99
CA ASN A 107 -3.42 8.78 15.70
C ASN A 107 -2.82 7.70 14.78
N PHE A 108 -2.30 8.11 13.62
CA PHE A 108 -1.81 7.19 12.59
C PHE A 108 -0.82 6.13 13.12
N TRP A 109 0.19 6.53 13.88
CA TRP A 109 1.19 5.59 14.40
C TRP A 109 0.65 4.61 15.43
N LYS A 110 -0.38 4.99 16.21
CA LYS A 110 -1.08 4.06 17.11
C LYS A 110 -1.87 3.03 16.32
N ALA A 111 -2.45 3.41 15.18
CA ALA A 111 -3.13 2.47 14.29
C ALA A 111 -2.12 1.48 13.68
N VAL A 112 -0.94 1.96 13.29
CA VAL A 112 0.16 1.10 12.79
C VAL A 112 0.70 0.15 13.85
N SER A 113 0.83 0.59 15.11
CA SER A 113 1.31 -0.26 16.20
C SER A 113 0.24 -1.19 16.79
N GLY A 114 -1.02 -1.06 16.38
CA GLY A 114 -2.13 -1.85 16.91
C GLY A 114 -2.61 -1.40 18.30
N GLU A 115 -2.27 -0.18 18.72
CA GLU A 115 -2.62 0.38 20.03
C GLU A 115 -4.01 1.05 20.07
N VAL A 116 -4.71 1.13 18.93
CA VAL A 116 -6.08 1.67 18.88
C VAL A 116 -7.05 0.66 19.49
N LYS A 117 -7.91 1.13 20.41
CA LYS A 117 -8.90 0.28 21.08
C LYS A 117 -9.91 -0.28 20.08
N ASP A 118 -10.27 -1.55 20.24
CA ASP A 118 -11.16 -2.26 19.32
C ASP A 118 -12.56 -1.63 19.23
N ASP A 119 -13.10 -1.13 20.35
CA ASP A 119 -14.41 -0.46 20.37
C ASP A 119 -14.41 0.84 19.53
N GLU A 120 -13.30 1.57 19.53
CA GLU A 120 -13.12 2.79 18.75
C GLU A 120 -13.04 2.47 17.25
N LEU A 121 -12.32 1.41 16.88
CA LEU A 121 -12.27 0.91 15.50
C LEU A 121 -13.64 0.42 15.02
N LYS A 122 -14.37 -0.32 15.86
CA LYS A 122 -15.73 -0.82 15.55
C LYS A 122 -16.71 0.33 15.33
N ALA A 123 -16.67 1.37 16.16
CA ALA A 123 -17.51 2.56 15.98
C ALA A 123 -17.23 3.24 14.64
N GLN A 124 -15.96 3.46 14.29
CA GLN A 124 -15.58 4.10 13.02
C GLN A 124 -15.92 3.25 11.79
N ARG A 125 -15.79 1.91 11.88
CA ARG A 125 -16.20 1.01 10.80
C ARG A 125 -17.70 1.07 10.52
N ARG A 126 -18.53 1.17 11.57
CA ARG A 126 -20.00 1.28 11.43
C ARG A 126 -20.43 2.59 10.81
N GLU A 127 -19.69 3.67 11.04
CA GLU A 127 -20.00 4.98 10.45
C GLU A 127 -19.61 5.08 8.98
N LEU A 128 -18.61 4.31 8.53
CA LEU A 128 -18.07 4.33 7.17
C LEU A 128 -18.64 3.24 6.24
N ALA A 129 -19.44 2.31 6.78
CA ALA A 129 -20.08 1.21 6.05
C ALA A 129 -21.50 1.60 5.64
#